data_AF-A0A0D9VQV1-F1
#
_entry.id   AF-A0A0D9VQV1-F1
#
_cell.length_a   1.000
_cell.length_b   1.000
_cell.length_c   1.000
_cell.angle_alpha   90.00
_cell.angle_beta   90.00
_cell.angle_gamma   90.00
#
_symmetry.space_group_name_H-M   'P 1'
#
loop_
_entity.id
_entity.type
_entity.pdbx_description
1 polymer ?
#
loop_
_entity_poly.entity_id
_entity_poly.type
_entity_poly.pdbx_seq_one_letter_code
_entity_poly.pdbx_strand_id
1 'polypeptide(L)' 'MDKDAHRHWHESFLPSILTDSGEPRLVASYRYMFNGFAARLTDAELEVVAKKPGFLRAFTDRTRELDVIDD' A
#
# COMPACT_ATOMS: atom_id res chain seq x y z
N MET A 1 -14.94 1.51 -13.26
CA MET A 1 -13.75 2.38 -13.31
C MET A 1 -12.60 1.57 -13.88
N ASP A 2 -11.81 2.19 -14.75
CA ASP A 2 -10.66 1.55 -15.39
C ASP A 2 -9.62 1.08 -14.33
N LYS A 3 -9.05 -0.11 -14.55
CA LYS A 3 -8.12 -0.75 -13.61
C LYS A 3 -6.85 0.08 -13.44
N ASP A 4 -6.42 0.76 -14.49
CA ASP A 4 -5.23 1.59 -14.45
C ASP A 4 -5.49 2.89 -13.71
N ALA A 5 -6.67 3.51 -13.86
CA ALA A 5 -7.03 4.71 -13.09
C ALA A 5 -6.94 4.54 -11.56
N HIS A 6 -7.39 3.41 -11.02
CA HIS A 6 -7.33 3.14 -9.57
C HIS A 6 -5.89 2.97 -9.07
N ARG A 7 -5.04 2.30 -9.87
CA ARG A 7 -3.63 2.13 -9.54
C ARG A 7 -2.91 3.48 -9.51
N HIS A 8 -3.11 4.32 -10.53
CA HIS A 8 -2.52 5.66 -10.57
C HIS A 8 -3.00 6.54 -9.40
N TRP A 9 -4.27 6.43 -9.02
CA TRP A 9 -4.77 7.15 -7.84
C TRP A 9 -4.05 6.69 -6.55
N HIS A 10 -3.86 5.38 -6.33
CA HIS A 10 -3.07 4.88 -5.19
C HIS A 10 -1.60 5.33 -5.24
N GLU A 11 -0.97 5.29 -6.42
CA GLU A 11 0.42 5.76 -6.60
C GLU A 11 0.59 7.25 -6.29
N SER A 12 -0.45 8.08 -6.50
CA SER A 12 -0.40 9.52 -6.16
C SER A 12 -0.25 9.82 -4.67
N PHE A 13 -0.52 8.84 -3.80
CA PHE A 13 -0.27 8.96 -2.37
C PHE A 13 1.19 8.66 -2.01
N LEU A 14 1.93 7.96 -2.87
CA LEU A 14 3.31 7.58 -2.61
C LEU A 14 4.26 8.75 -2.88
N PRO A 15 5.39 8.86 -2.14
CA PRO A 15 6.37 9.91 -2.35
C PRO A 15 7.11 9.78 -3.70
N SER A 16 7.21 8.56 -4.21
CA SER A 16 7.76 8.21 -5.52
C SER A 16 7.22 6.85 -5.95
N ILE A 17 7.53 6.42 -7.18
CA ILE A 17 7.14 5.08 -7.68
C ILE A 17 8.12 4.00 -7.17
N LEU A 18 9.41 4.36 -7.07
CA LEU A 18 10.49 3.46 -6.68
C LEU A 18 11.09 3.87 -5.33
N THR A 19 11.56 2.86 -4.58
CA THR A 19 12.40 3.04 -3.40
C THR A 19 13.81 3.48 -3.79
N ASP A 20 14.63 3.87 -2.81
CA ASP A 20 16.04 4.25 -3.06
C ASP A 20 16.87 3.08 -3.60
N SER A 21 16.43 1.84 -3.37
CA SER A 21 17.02 0.62 -3.95
C SER A 21 16.46 0.26 -5.33
N GLY A 22 15.59 1.08 -5.91
CA GLY A 22 14.99 0.85 -7.24
C GLY A 22 13.80 -0.11 -7.26
N GLU A 23 13.35 -0.60 -6.10
CA GLU A 23 12.22 -1.52 -6.02
C GLU A 23 10.88 -0.77 -6.06
N PRO A 24 9.82 -1.34 -6.69
CA PRO A 24 8.48 -0.75 -6.65
C PRO A 24 7.98 -0.55 -5.22
N ARG A 25 7.49 0.66 -4.93
CA ARG A 25 6.89 0.98 -3.62
C ARG A 25 5.51 0.37 -3.47
N LEU A 26 4.69 0.39 -4.52
CA LEU A 26 3.37 -0.23 -4.52
C LEU A 26 3.51 -1.75 -4.63
N VAL A 27 3.14 -2.46 -3.56
CA VAL A 27 3.18 -3.93 -3.50
C VAL A 27 1.85 -4.51 -3.99
N ALA A 28 0.75 -3.93 -3.55
CA ALA A 28 -0.59 -4.37 -3.92
C ALA A 28 -1.57 -3.20 -3.98
N SER A 29 -2.55 -3.31 -4.88
CA SER A 29 -3.64 -2.35 -5.05
C SER A 29 -4.97 -3.11 -4.94
N TYR A 30 -5.62 -2.99 -3.78
CA TYR A 30 -6.87 -3.67 -3.47
C TYR A 30 -8.07 -2.86 -3.98
N ARG A 31 -9.10 -3.55 -4.49
CA ARG A 31 -10.22 -2.92 -5.22
C ARG A 31 -11.61 -3.44 -4.85
N TYR A 32 -11.71 -4.55 -4.14
CA TYR A 32 -12.99 -5.20 -3.88
C TYR A 32 -13.49 -4.93 -2.46
N MET A 33 -12.81 -5.44 -1.44
CA MET A 33 -13.28 -5.30 -0.05
C MET A 33 -12.74 -4.07 0.68
N PHE A 34 -11.65 -3.48 0.18
CA PHE A 34 -11.04 -2.28 0.74
C PHE A 34 -10.56 -1.39 -0.40
N ASN A 35 -10.82 -0.09 -0.30
CA ASN A 35 -10.13 0.93 -1.10
C ASN A 35 -8.82 1.25 -0.38
N GLY A 36 -7.76 0.51 -0.73
CA GLY A 36 -6.47 0.62 -0.04
C GLY A 36 -5.35 -0.07 -0.81
N PHE A 37 -4.13 0.17 -0.38
CA PHE A 37 -2.93 -0.37 -1.00
C PHE A 37 -1.92 -0.79 0.08
N ALA A 38 -1.04 -1.72 -0.28
CA ALA A 38 0.14 -2.06 0.51
C ALA A 38 1.36 -1.43 -0.14
N ALA A 39 2.19 -0.75 0.65
CA ALA A 39 3.39 -0.08 0.15
C ALA A 39 4.59 -0.21 1.09
N ARG A 40 5.79 -0.18 0.51
CA ARG A 40 7.05 -0.09 1.26
C ARG A 40 7.34 1.37 1.59
N LEU A 41 7.31 1.69 2.88
CA LEU A 41 7.56 3.02 3.41
C LEU A 41 8.51 2.91 4.61
N THR A 42 9.41 3.88 4.74
CA THR A 42 10.07 4.16 6.02
C THR A 42 9.10 4.87 6.97
N ASP A 43 9.44 4.92 8.27
CA ASP A 43 8.63 5.63 9.26
C ASP A 43 8.46 7.11 8.91
N ALA A 44 9.53 7.76 8.43
CA ALA A 44 9.49 9.16 8.00
C ALA A 44 8.58 9.37 6.76
N GLU A 45 8.57 8.42 5.82
CA GLU A 45 7.68 8.48 4.65
C GLU A 45 6.22 8.23 5.04
N LEU A 46 5.97 7.35 6.01
CA LEU A 46 4.64 7.13 6.55
C LEU A 46 4.08 8.40 7.20
N GLU A 47 4.89 9.18 7.92
CA GLU A 47 4.47 10.47 8.48
C GLU A 47 4.03 11.48 7.41
N VAL A 48 4.67 11.47 6.24
CA VAL A 48 4.30 12.32 5.11
C VAL A 48 2.97 11.86 4.49
N VAL A 49 2.80 10.54 4.29
CA VAL A 49 1.56 9.95 3.74
C VAL A 49 0.38 10.19 4.69
N ALA A 50 0.59 10.07 6.00
CA ALA A 50 -0.45 10.24 7.01
C ALA A 50 -1.05 11.66 7.04
N LYS A 51 -0.35 12.66 6.49
CA LYS A 51 -0.82 14.05 6.40
C LYS A 51 -1.69 14.32 5.16
N LYS A 52 -1.79 13.39 4.20
CA LYS A 52 -2.56 13.61 2.97
C LYS A 52 -4.07 13.53 3.24
N PRO A 53 -4.90 14.41 2.65
CA PRO A 53 -6.35 14.30 2.71
C PRO A 53 -6.82 12.93 2.23
N GLY A 54 -7.72 12.29 2.97
CA GLY A 54 -8.23 10.95 2.67
C GLY A 54 -7.44 9.79 3.27
N PHE A 55 -6.33 10.05 3.98
CA PHE A 55 -5.68 9.03 4.79
C PHE A 55 -6.57 8.64 5.99
N LEU A 56 -6.78 7.33 6.18
CA LEU A 56 -7.58 6.79 7.27
C LEU A 56 -6.71 6.15 8.36
N ARG A 57 -5.90 5.16 7.97
CA ARG A 57 -5.03 4.39 8.87
C ARG A 57 -4.00 3.61 8.06
N ALA A 58 -2.85 3.32 8.67
CA ALA A 58 -1.87 2.35 8.18
C ALA A 58 -1.69 1.23 9.21
N PHE A 59 -1.39 0.04 8.72
CA PHE A 59 -1.04 -1.12 9.54
C PHE A 59 0.24 -1.72 8.98
N THR A 60 1.18 -2.08 9.87
CA THR A 60 2.38 -2.80 9.47
C THR A 60 1.98 -4.15 8.89
N ASP A 61 2.47 -4.45 7.69
CA ASP A 61 2.26 -5.76 7.10
C ASP A 61 3.01 -6.81 7.92
N ARG A 62 2.37 -7.94 8.18
CA ARG A 62 2.93 -9.04 8.97
C ARG A 62 2.83 -10.30 8.15
N THR A 63 3.95 -10.99 7.98
CA THR A 63 3.96 -12.35 7.42
C THR A 63 2.99 -13.19 8.24
N ARG A 64 1.96 -13.74 7.59
CA ARG A 64 1.05 -14.70 8.21
C ARG A 64 1.44 -16.09 7.73
N GLU A 65 1.60 -16.99 8.68
CA GLU A 65 1.64 -18.42 8.38
C GLU A 65 0.21 -18.90 8.17
N LEU A 66 0.02 -19.73 7.14
CA LEU A 66 -1.26 -20.39 6.93
C LEU A 66 -1.27 -21.62 7.84
N ASP A 67 -2.09 -21.57 8.88
CA ASP A 67 -2.43 -22.78 9.62
C ASP A 67 -3.18 -23.69 8.65
N VAL A 68 -2.55 -24.81 8.28
CA VAL A 68 -3.22 -25.86 7.53
C VAL A 68 -4.24 -26.45 8.49
N ILE A 69 -5.52 -26.24 8.22
CA ILE A 69 -6.58 -26.91 8.96
C ILE A 69 -6.48 -28.38 8.53
N ASP A 70 -5.90 -29.22 9.40
CA ASP A 70 -5.98 -30.67 9.24
C ASP A 70 -7.47 -31.08 9.31
N ASP A 71 -7.90 -31.81 8.28
CA ASP A 71 -9.26 -32.35 8.08
C ASP A 71 -9.54 -33.56 8.99
#